data_AF-A0A261GEG6-F1
#
_entry.id   AF-A0A261GEG6-F1
#
_cell.length_a   1.000
_cell.length_b   1.000
_cell.length_c   1.000
_cell.angle_alpha   90.00
_cell.angle_beta   90.00
_cell.angle_gamma   90.00
#
_symmetry.space_group_name_H-M   'P 1'
#
loop_
_entity.id
_entity.type
_entity.pdbx_description
1 polymer ?
#
loop_
_entity_poly.entity_id
_entity_poly.type
_entity_poly.pdbx_seq_one_letter_code
_entity_poly.pdbx_strand_id
1 'polypeptide(L)'
;LRGMSASARQDGGDWVLNGTKHFISHADIAGFTIAFLATGEEDTPRGKKKKITAFFVDKGTKGFTVRDGYRNVSHRGYTNSVLEFDD
;
A
#
# COMPACT_ATOMS: atom_id res chain seq x y z
N LEU A 1 -8.64 0.45 -16.21
CA LEU A 1 -7.70 0.32 -15.07
C LEU A 1 -6.85 1.58 -14.93
N ARG A 2 -7.33 2.64 -14.29
CA ARG A 2 -6.49 3.79 -13.90
C ARG A 2 -6.84 4.17 -12.47
N GLY A 3 -5.85 4.14 -11.60
CA GLY A 3 -6.01 4.58 -10.21
C GLY A 3 -5.52 3.56 -9.19
N MET A 4 -4.96 4.07 -8.10
CA MET A 4 -4.57 3.29 -6.94
C MET A 4 -5.84 2.78 -6.23
N SER A 5 -6.02 1.45 -6.15
CA SER A 5 -7.14 0.82 -5.46
C SER A 5 -6.95 0.80 -3.95
N ALA A 6 -5.71 0.66 -3.49
CA ALA A 6 -5.38 0.64 -2.06
C ALA A 6 -5.70 2.00 -1.41
N SER A 7 -6.50 1.96 -0.35
CA SER A 7 -7.11 3.10 0.29
C SER A 7 -6.94 3.04 1.81
N ALA A 8 -7.23 4.15 2.47
CA ALA A 8 -7.37 4.20 3.91
C ALA A 8 -8.54 5.10 4.27
N ARG A 9 -9.28 4.75 5.32
CA ARG A 9 -10.40 5.55 5.84
C ARG A 9 -10.19 5.82 7.32
N GLN A 10 -10.70 6.96 7.80
CA GLN A 10 -10.76 7.20 9.23
C GLN A 10 -11.84 6.31 9.85
N ASP A 11 -11.55 5.77 11.03
CA ASP A 11 -12.50 5.04 11.87
C ASP A 11 -12.27 5.44 13.33
N GLY A 12 -13.15 6.30 13.85
CA GLY A 12 -12.95 6.95 15.14
C GLY A 12 -11.66 7.80 15.17
N GLY A 13 -10.72 7.41 16.04
CA GLY A 13 -9.41 8.07 16.17
C GLY A 13 -8.30 7.48 15.28
N ASP A 14 -8.58 6.37 14.59
CA ASP A 14 -7.59 5.58 13.87
C ASP A 14 -7.80 5.62 12.34
N TRP A 15 -6.85 5.02 11.62
CA TRP A 15 -6.94 4.78 10.18
C TRP A 15 -6.99 3.29 9.89
N VAL A 16 -7.98 2.88 9.10
CA VAL A 16 -8.18 1.51 8.61
C VAL A 16 -7.66 1.45 7.18
N LEU A 17 -6.71 0.56 6.91
CA LEU A 17 -6.00 0.47 5.64
C LEU A 17 -6.47 -0.76 4.88
N ASN A 18 -6.73 -0.61 3.57
CA ASN A 18 -7.23 -1.72 2.77
C ASN A 18 -6.61 -1.73 1.36
N GLY A 19 -6.36 -2.94 0.86
CA GLY A 19 -6.02 -3.23 -0.51
C GLY A 19 -4.59 -3.69 -0.69
N THR A 20 -4.16 -3.70 -1.95
CA THR A 20 -2.92 -4.38 -2.35
C THR A 20 -1.92 -3.43 -3.00
N LYS A 21 -0.65 -3.56 -2.63
CA LYS A 21 0.48 -2.95 -3.34
C LYS A 21 1.33 -4.01 -3.97
N HIS A 22 1.73 -3.76 -5.22
CA HIS A 22 2.55 -4.69 -5.99
C HIS A 22 3.96 -4.12 -6.18
N PHE A 23 4.92 -5.03 -6.38
CA PHE A 23 6.30 -4.71 -6.74
C PHE A 23 7.12 -4.00 -5.64
N ILE A 24 6.74 -4.15 -4.36
CA ILE A 24 7.44 -3.48 -3.27
C ILE A 24 8.73 -4.24 -2.97
N SER A 25 9.85 -3.57 -3.09
CA SER A 25 11.16 -4.21 -2.98
C SER A 25 11.59 -4.39 -1.53
N HIS A 26 12.17 -5.55 -1.21
CA HIS A 26 12.72 -5.89 0.11
C HIS A 26 11.73 -5.79 1.30
N ALA A 27 10.42 -5.82 1.05
CA ALA A 27 9.44 -5.78 2.14
C ALA A 27 9.45 -7.07 2.99
N ASP A 28 9.96 -8.16 2.42
CA ASP A 28 10.21 -9.44 3.11
C ASP A 28 11.19 -9.30 4.28
N ILE A 29 12.20 -8.42 4.16
CA ILE A 29 13.21 -8.20 5.21
C ILE A 29 13.05 -6.89 5.98
N ALA A 30 12.25 -5.95 5.47
CA ALA A 30 12.00 -4.68 6.14
C ALA A 30 11.24 -4.85 7.47
N GLY A 31 11.58 -4.02 8.47
CA GLY A 31 10.87 -3.99 9.76
C GLY A 31 9.56 -3.19 9.71
N PHE A 32 9.40 -2.30 8.73
CA PHE A 32 8.23 -1.46 8.54
C PHE A 32 8.10 -1.06 7.06
N THR A 33 6.96 -0.48 6.69
CA THR A 33 6.72 0.12 5.37
C THR A 33 6.13 1.52 5.50
N ILE A 34 6.57 2.43 4.63
CA ILE A 34 5.84 3.70 4.40
C ILE A 34 4.91 3.48 3.20
N ALA A 35 3.60 3.35 3.47
CA ALA A 35 2.59 3.06 2.47
C ALA A 35 1.82 4.32 2.06
N PHE A 36 1.81 4.64 0.77
CA PHE A 36 0.99 5.73 0.23
C PHE A 36 -0.38 5.18 -0.18
N LEU A 37 -1.45 5.66 0.45
CA LEU A 37 -2.81 5.16 0.24
C LEU A 37 -3.79 6.30 -0.02
N ALA A 38 -4.85 5.99 -0.76
CA ALA A 38 -5.87 6.97 -1.12
C ALA A 38 -6.78 7.17 0.08
N THR A 39 -6.84 8.39 0.59
CA THR A 39 -7.64 8.76 1.77
C THR A 39 -8.91 9.52 1.42
N GLY A 40 -9.12 9.80 0.14
CA GLY A 40 -10.32 10.46 -0.35
C GLY A 40 -10.12 10.98 -1.77
N GLU A 41 -11.04 11.84 -2.19
CA GLU A 41 -11.01 12.54 -3.46
C GLU A 41 -11.24 14.03 -3.25
N GLU A 42 -10.79 14.83 -4.21
CA GLU A 42 -11.08 16.25 -4.34
C GLU A 42 -11.46 16.57 -5.78
N ASP A 43 -12.41 17.50 -5.95
CA ASP A 43 -12.74 18.07 -7.25
C ASP A 43 -11.70 19.12 -7.60
N THR A 44 -11.11 18.99 -8.79
CA THR A 44 -10.18 19.97 -9.34
C THR A 44 -10.70 20.47 -10.68
N PRO A 45 -10.22 21.62 -11.20
CA PRO A 45 -10.57 22.07 -12.55
C PRO A 45 -10.24 21.06 -13.67
N ARG A 46 -9.40 20.05 -13.39
CA ARG A 46 -9.01 18.97 -14.31
C ARG A 46 -9.73 17.64 -14.03
N GLY A 47 -10.76 17.66 -13.19
CA GLY A 47 -11.53 16.49 -12.76
C GLY A 47 -11.18 16.01 -11.36
N LYS A 48 -11.75 14.87 -10.97
CA LYS A 48 -11.54 14.26 -9.65
C LYS A 48 -10.10 13.76 -9.49
N LYS A 49 -9.48 14.12 -8.36
CA LYS A 49 -8.13 13.70 -7.99
C LYS A 49 -8.15 12.99 -6.63
N LYS A 50 -7.31 11.97 -6.47
CA LYS A 50 -7.16 11.26 -5.18
C LYS A 50 -6.33 12.09 -4.21
N LYS A 51 -6.78 12.18 -2.95
CA LYS A 51 -5.96 12.60 -1.81
C LYS A 51 -5.12 11.41 -1.37
N ILE A 52 -3.81 11.63 -1.23
CA ILE A 52 -2.85 10.58 -0.89
C ILE A 52 -2.20 10.93 0.44
N THR A 53 -2.18 9.96 1.34
CA THR A 53 -1.52 10.07 2.64
C THR A 53 -0.46 8.97 2.75
N ALA A 54 0.66 9.29 3.39
CA ALA A 54 1.70 8.32 3.74
C ALA A 54 1.43 7.79 5.15
N PHE A 55 1.51 6.47 5.30
CA PHE A 55 1.31 5.77 6.57
C PHE A 55 2.58 5.01 6.92
N PHE A 56 3.01 5.10 8.18
CA PHE A 56 4.07 4.26 8.71
C PHE A 56 3.44 3.00 9.31
N VAL A 57 3.75 1.83 8.76
CA VAL A 57 3.13 0.56 9.17
C VAL A 57 4.21 -0.43 9.56
N ASP A 58 4.22 -0.82 10.83
CA ASP A 58 5.15 -1.83 11.36
C ASP A 58 4.83 -3.23 10.81
N LYS A 59 5.86 -4.01 10.53
CA LYS A 59 5.70 -5.42 10.15
C LYS A 59 5.09 -6.20 11.31
N GLY A 60 4.04 -6.97 11.02
CA GLY A 60 3.27 -7.70 12.03
C GLY A 60 2.07 -6.94 12.59
N THR A 61 1.83 -5.69 12.16
CA THR A 61 0.54 -5.01 12.38
C THR A 61 -0.60 -5.91 11.91
N LYS A 62 -1.63 -6.08 12.73
CA LYS A 62 -2.81 -6.88 12.38
C LYS A 62 -3.41 -6.38 11.07
N GLY A 63 -3.76 -7.29 10.18
CA GLY A 63 -4.29 -6.95 8.85
C GLY A 63 -3.21 -6.60 7.81
N PHE A 64 -1.94 -6.43 8.20
CA PHE A 64 -0.84 -6.19 7.26
C PHE A 64 -0.05 -7.47 6.98
N THR A 65 -0.07 -7.92 5.73
CA THR A 65 0.67 -9.10 5.28
C THR A 65 1.63 -8.75 4.16
N VAL A 66 2.86 -9.28 4.24
CA VAL A 66 3.83 -9.28 3.14
C VAL A 66 3.79 -10.65 2.48
N ARG A 67 3.47 -10.69 1.19
CA ARG A 67 3.44 -11.89 0.36
C ARG A 67 4.63 -11.92 -0.58
N ASP A 68 4.99 -13.13 -1.02
CA ASP A 68 5.92 -13.32 -2.12
C ASP A 68 5.44 -12.55 -3.35
N GLY A 69 6.36 -11.85 -4.00
CA GLY A 69 6.08 -11.14 -5.22
C GLY A 69 6.22 -12.02 -6.45
N TYR A 70 6.55 -11.38 -7.56
CA TYR A 70 6.54 -11.99 -8.87
C TYR A 70 7.87 -12.66 -9.20
N ARG A 71 7.79 -13.72 -10.00
CA ARG A 71 8.96 -14.33 -10.62
C ARG A 71 9.45 -13.45 -11.77
N ASN A 72 10.38 -12.55 -11.44
CA ASN A 72 10.94 -11.61 -12.40
C ASN A 72 11.84 -12.31 -13.43
N VAL A 73 11.83 -11.81 -14.67
CA VAL A 73 12.69 -12.28 -15.77
C VAL A 73 14.16 -11.92 -15.58
N SER A 74 14.43 -10.80 -14.89
CA SER A 74 15.74 -10.31 -14.46
C SER A 74 15.68 -9.87 -12.99
N HIS A 75 16.77 -9.35 -12.42
CA HIS A 75 16.81 -8.84 -11.04
C HIS A 75 16.36 -9.88 -10.00
N ARG A 76 16.71 -11.15 -10.21
CA ARG A 76 16.23 -12.29 -9.39
C ARG A 76 16.79 -12.30 -7.95
N GLY A 77 17.88 -11.59 -7.70
CA GLY A 77 18.42 -11.35 -6.36
C GLY A 77 17.81 -10.16 -5.63
N TYR A 78 16.89 -9.44 -6.28
CA TYR A 78 16.18 -8.29 -5.72
C TYR A 78 14.72 -8.68 -5.56
N THR A 79 14.38 -9.16 -4.36
CA THR A 79 13.03 -9.66 -4.08
C THR A 79 12.04 -8.50 -4.14
N ASN A 80 10.96 -8.72 -4.89
CA ASN A 80 9.78 -7.89 -4.77
C ASN A 80 8.71 -8.68 -4.02
N SER A 81 7.83 -7.93 -3.39
CA SER A 81 6.76 -8.45 -2.55
C SER A 81 5.45 -7.79 -2.93
N VAL A 82 4.37 -8.44 -2.52
CA VAL A 82 3.04 -7.87 -2.52
C VAL A 82 2.69 -7.51 -1.08
N LEU A 83 2.20 -6.30 -0.85
CA LEU A 83 1.67 -5.87 0.45
C LEU A 83 0.16 -5.98 0.41
N GLU A 84 -0.42 -6.62 1.40
CA GLU A 84 -1.86 -6.74 1.57
C GLU A 84 -2.26 -6.08 2.89
N PHE A 85 -3.28 -5.22 2.83
CA PHE A 85 -3.94 -4.61 3.97
C PHE A 85 -5.39 -5.09 3.99
N ASP A 86 -5.84 -5.64 5.11
CA ASP A 86 -7.19 -6.22 5.31
C ASP A 86 -7.85 -5.61 6.56
N ASP A 87 -8.18 -4.33 6.44
CA ASP A 87 -8.86 -3.45 7.40
C ASP A 87 -8.16 -3.30 8.77
#